data_AF-A0A7V5P8M6-F1
#
_entry.id   AF-A0A7V5P8M6-F1
#
_cell.length_a   1.000
_cell.length_b   1.000
_cell.length_c   1.000
_cell.angle_alpha   90.00
_cell.angle_beta   90.00
_cell.angle_gamma   90.00
#
_symmetry.space_group_name_H-M   'P 1'
#
loop_
_entity.id
_entity.type
_entity.pdbx_description
1 polymer ?
#
loop_
_entity_poly.entity_id
_entity_poly.type
_entity_poly.pdbx_seq_one_letter_code
_entity_poly.pdbx_strand_id
1 'polypeptide(L)'
;MSNSTTWNGTSILSRVSLKRAPRLRGLSRGGSNTALVFGGLGFLLGLIVGLPILGWSVWPLRISNAAPSDMAAAYQQQYIAMAADSYSLNGDADLARARLQSFKPEEAAAIIGTLETAMSNSTPVEAKRLERLRQDLALEAGSQPLSAATPASRSITQQGTQAGSVAAEVGRSRPLAVMLLGAAVLLLAGGGVWAYRRGTLPAMPDLSSTMARLRSLRLPSLPHLRVSRARIFANNATPAGPAQSPARPVANSATVAEADDELSLDEALSLLAEEHESDESAAQVAPQANALAEPQGEVLGTFVATYRYGSNELFDTSYSIEGRDQEFLGECGLGVAETVGEASPERACAMEIWLFDKSDIRTTTKLIVSEYAMQNASVRDGMASRGDMVKAQAGQKILLETASLALTAEVMDLKYADSPDAPPRSYFEEMTLELTARRK
;
A
#
# COMPACT_ATOMS: atom_id res chain seq x y z
N MET A 1 -51.90 105.06 55.50
CA MET A 1 -51.55 105.54 54.14
C MET A 1 -51.63 104.31 53.24
N SER A 2 -52.83 104.04 52.71
CA SER A 2 -53.23 104.35 51.33
C SER A 2 -52.54 103.42 50.32
N ASN A 3 -53.23 102.35 49.92
CA ASN A 3 -53.92 102.21 48.62
C ASN A 3 -53.02 101.47 47.62
N SER A 4 -53.45 100.56 46.75
CA SER A 4 -54.72 99.90 46.48
C SER A 4 -54.46 98.92 45.31
N THR A 5 -55.48 98.13 44.93
CA THR A 5 -55.71 97.63 43.54
C THR A 5 -54.92 96.37 43.14
N THR A 6 -55.43 95.33 42.47
CA THR A 6 -56.73 94.62 42.34
C THR A 6 -56.44 93.39 41.46
N TRP A 7 -57.33 92.39 41.49
CA TRP A 7 -57.75 91.54 40.34
C TRP A 7 -56.72 90.54 39.75
N ASN A 8 -57.04 89.36 39.22
CA ASN A 8 -58.19 88.44 39.25
C ASN A 8 -57.80 87.19 38.41
N GLY A 9 -58.40 86.05 38.72
CA GLY A 9 -58.90 85.13 37.70
C GLY A 9 -57.99 84.04 37.10
N THR A 10 -58.47 82.80 37.28
CA THR A 10 -58.52 81.68 36.29
C THR A 10 -57.18 81.02 35.89
N SER A 11 -57.02 79.70 35.79
CA SER A 11 -57.84 78.52 36.09
C SER A 11 -56.95 77.27 35.95
N ILE A 12 -57.10 76.34 36.90
CA ILE A 12 -57.21 74.88 36.76
C ILE A 12 -56.53 74.26 35.53
N LEU A 13 -55.45 73.48 35.76
CA LEU A 13 -55.33 72.14 35.17
C LEU A 13 -54.59 71.19 36.14
N SER A 14 -55.31 70.11 36.43
CA SER A 14 -54.98 68.86 37.12
C SER A 14 -53.52 68.37 37.01
N ARG A 15 -52.87 68.14 38.16
CA ARG A 15 -51.77 67.17 38.26
C ARG A 15 -52.23 65.94 39.03
N VAL A 16 -52.52 64.92 38.24
CA VAL A 16 -52.80 63.55 38.67
C VAL A 16 -51.56 63.00 39.41
N SER A 17 -51.78 62.59 40.65
CA SER A 17 -50.86 61.80 41.46
C SER A 17 -50.71 60.41 40.84
N LEU A 18 -49.49 60.06 40.42
CA LEU A 18 -49.16 58.71 39.97
C LEU A 18 -48.26 58.02 41.00
N LYS A 19 -48.86 57.02 41.65
CA LYS A 19 -48.23 56.04 42.53
C LYS A 19 -47.05 55.36 41.82
N ARG A 20 -45.96 55.17 42.57
CA ARG A 20 -44.82 54.34 42.16
C ARG A 20 -45.28 52.92 41.87
N ALA A 21 -45.09 52.46 40.64
CA ALA A 21 -45.20 51.06 40.26
C ALA A 21 -43.83 50.35 40.44
N PRO A 22 -43.82 49.06 40.84
CA PRO A 22 -42.59 48.30 41.03
C PRO A 22 -41.95 47.94 39.69
N ARG A 23 -40.61 48.01 39.64
CA ARG A 23 -39.80 47.64 38.48
C ARG A 23 -39.97 46.15 38.18
N LEU A 24 -40.68 45.83 37.10
CA LEU A 24 -40.63 44.50 36.49
C LEU A 24 -39.33 44.38 35.70
N ARG A 25 -38.44 43.56 36.26
CA ARG A 25 -37.28 42.97 35.61
C ARG A 25 -37.82 41.88 34.68
N GLY A 26 -37.65 42.01 33.36
CA GLY A 26 -38.22 41.03 32.43
C GLY A 26 -37.67 41.13 31.01
N LEU A 27 -36.65 40.31 30.75
CA LEU A 27 -36.21 39.75 29.47
C LEU A 27 -35.94 40.73 28.30
N SER A 28 -34.67 41.13 28.21
CA SER A 28 -34.00 41.35 26.93
C SER A 28 -34.10 40.06 26.08
N ARG A 29 -35.02 40.03 25.12
CA ARG A 29 -34.99 39.13 23.96
C ARG A 29 -34.25 39.87 22.84
N GLY A 30 -32.97 39.56 22.64
CA GLY A 30 -32.22 40.20 21.54
C GLY A 30 -30.75 39.85 21.38
N GLY A 31 -30.28 38.67 21.81
CA GLY A 31 -28.86 38.31 21.72
C GLY A 31 -28.51 36.84 21.48
N SER A 32 -29.51 35.95 21.33
CA SER A 32 -29.28 34.50 21.26
C SER A 32 -28.92 33.98 19.87
N ASN A 33 -29.30 34.69 18.80
CA ASN A 33 -29.10 34.19 17.43
C ASN A 33 -27.64 34.32 16.99
N THR A 34 -26.96 35.40 17.39
CA THR A 34 -25.57 35.65 16.99
C THR A 34 -24.60 34.65 17.64
N ALA A 35 -24.81 34.32 18.92
CA ALA A 35 -24.02 33.31 19.62
C ALA A 35 -24.23 31.90 19.07
N LEU A 36 -25.48 31.54 18.72
CA LEU A 36 -25.79 30.27 18.07
C LEU A 36 -25.22 30.19 16.65
N VAL A 37 -25.24 31.30 15.90
CA VAL A 37 -24.65 31.36 14.55
C VAL A 37 -23.14 31.23 14.60
N PHE A 38 -22.45 31.93 15.51
CA PHE A 38 -21.00 31.80 15.68
C PHE A 38 -20.60 30.42 16.23
N GLY A 39 -21.37 29.85 17.16
CA GLY A 39 -21.17 28.49 17.65
C GLY A 39 -21.35 27.44 16.56
N GLY A 40 -22.40 27.57 15.75
CA GLY A 40 -22.65 26.68 14.61
C GLY A 40 -21.58 26.78 13.54
N LEU A 41 -21.12 28.01 13.22
CA LEU A 41 -20.05 28.23 12.25
C LEU A 41 -18.71 27.66 12.74
N GLY A 42 -18.39 27.81 14.03
CA GLY A 42 -17.19 27.23 14.63
C GLY A 42 -17.21 25.71 14.63
N PHE A 43 -18.37 25.09 14.93
CA PHE A 43 -18.52 23.64 14.86
C PHE A 43 -18.37 23.12 13.41
N LEU A 44 -18.97 23.80 12.44
CA LEU A 44 -18.82 23.47 11.02
C LEU A 44 -17.36 23.57 10.57
N LEU A 45 -16.67 24.64 10.95
CA LEU A 45 -15.25 24.80 10.63
C LEU A 45 -14.39 23.72 11.30
N GLY A 46 -14.68 23.41 12.57
CA GLY A 46 -14.02 22.34 13.31
C GLY A 46 -14.26 20.96 12.72
N LEU A 47 -15.45 20.68 12.18
CA LEU A 47 -15.76 19.42 11.52
C LEU A 47 -15.10 19.34 10.13
N ILE A 48 -15.08 20.43 9.37
CA ILE A 48 -14.40 20.50 8.06
C ILE A 48 -12.89 20.33 8.21
N VAL A 49 -12.28 20.79 9.30
CA VAL A 49 -10.83 20.63 9.53
C VAL A 49 -10.52 19.33 10.27
N GLY A 50 -11.34 18.95 11.25
CA GLY A 50 -11.14 17.77 12.09
C GLY A 50 -11.42 16.47 11.36
N LEU A 51 -12.45 16.41 10.51
CA LEU A 51 -12.84 15.17 9.83
C LEU A 51 -11.80 14.75 8.77
N PRO A 52 -11.17 15.67 7.99
CA PRO A 52 -10.12 15.27 7.09
C PRO A 52 -8.83 14.83 7.78
N ILE A 53 -8.43 15.58 8.82
CA ILE A 53 -7.18 15.32 9.54
C ILE A 53 -7.30 14.06 10.39
N LEU A 54 -8.40 13.88 11.13
CA LEU A 54 -8.59 12.68 11.95
C LEU A 54 -9.01 11.47 11.09
N GLY A 55 -9.91 11.66 10.13
CA GLY A 55 -10.48 10.58 9.33
C GLY A 55 -9.47 9.93 8.39
N TRP A 56 -8.65 10.71 7.66
CA TRP A 56 -7.70 10.15 6.69
C TRP A 56 -6.26 10.04 7.20
N SER A 57 -5.84 10.81 8.23
CA SER A 57 -4.47 10.69 8.75
C SER A 57 -4.31 9.65 9.85
N VAL A 58 -5.35 9.38 10.64
CA VAL A 58 -5.28 8.43 11.76
C VAL A 58 -5.79 7.04 11.37
N TRP A 59 -6.73 6.96 10.41
CA TRP A 59 -7.26 5.70 9.88
C TRP A 59 -7.14 5.62 8.35
N PRO A 60 -5.98 5.21 7.80
CA PRO A 60 -5.89 4.89 6.39
C PRO A 60 -6.74 3.65 6.08
N LEU A 61 -7.70 3.78 5.15
CA LEU A 61 -8.49 2.65 4.66
C LEU A 61 -7.58 1.70 3.87
N ARG A 62 -7.42 0.48 4.35
CA ARG A 62 -6.75 -0.61 3.62
C ARG A 62 -7.82 -1.49 2.98
N ILE A 63 -7.83 -1.58 1.65
CA ILE A 63 -8.70 -2.49 0.91
C ILE A 63 -7.86 -3.74 0.63
N SER A 64 -8.13 -4.82 1.36
CA SER A 64 -7.57 -6.15 1.10
C SER A 64 -8.49 -6.92 0.15
N ASN A 65 -7.93 -7.86 -0.61
CA ASN A 65 -8.69 -8.73 -1.53
C ASN A 65 -9.45 -7.98 -2.65
N ALA A 66 -8.80 -6.98 -3.26
CA ALA A 66 -9.38 -6.26 -4.40
C ALA A 66 -9.63 -7.22 -5.58
N ALA A 67 -10.86 -7.24 -6.07
CA ALA A 67 -11.22 -8.02 -7.24
C ALA A 67 -10.76 -7.31 -8.52
N PRO A 68 -10.69 -8.00 -9.67
CA PRO A 68 -10.36 -7.36 -10.95
C PRO A 68 -11.26 -6.17 -11.32
N SER A 69 -12.50 -6.14 -10.83
CA SER A 69 -13.44 -5.02 -10.96
C SER A 69 -13.03 -3.78 -10.18
N ASP A 70 -12.22 -3.90 -9.13
CA ASP A 70 -11.83 -2.78 -8.26
C ASP A 70 -10.59 -2.04 -8.78
N MET A 71 -9.98 -2.55 -9.85
CA MET A 71 -8.81 -1.95 -10.48
C MET A 71 -9.17 -0.64 -11.19
N ALA A 72 -8.17 0.22 -11.44
CA ALA A 72 -8.38 1.41 -12.26
C ALA A 72 -8.84 1.03 -13.68
N ALA A 73 -9.63 1.88 -14.33
CA ALA A 73 -10.26 1.60 -15.63
C ALA A 73 -9.28 1.11 -16.72
N ALA A 74 -8.06 1.64 -16.75
CA ALA A 74 -7.03 1.20 -17.70
C ALA A 74 -6.58 -0.26 -17.45
N TYR A 75 -6.50 -0.69 -16.19
CA TYR A 75 -6.14 -2.07 -15.83
C TYR A 75 -7.32 -3.04 -15.99
N GLN A 76 -8.55 -2.59 -15.74
CA GLN A 76 -9.76 -3.37 -16.06
C GLN A 76 -9.80 -3.73 -17.56
N GLN A 77 -9.51 -2.75 -18.43
CA GLN A 77 -9.40 -2.94 -19.88
C GLN A 77 -8.33 -3.99 -20.26
N GLN A 78 -7.13 -3.89 -19.68
CA GLN A 78 -6.05 -4.84 -19.93
C GLN A 78 -6.42 -6.26 -19.47
N TYR A 79 -7.05 -6.39 -18.30
CA TYR A 79 -7.49 -7.68 -17.79
C TYR A 79 -8.53 -8.35 -18.68
N ILE A 80 -9.53 -7.59 -19.15
CA ILE A 80 -10.55 -8.10 -20.08
C ILE A 80 -9.92 -8.51 -21.42
N ALA A 81 -8.95 -7.74 -21.94
CA ALA A 81 -8.22 -8.11 -23.15
C ALA A 81 -7.44 -9.44 -22.96
N MET A 82 -6.75 -9.62 -21.83
CA MET A 82 -6.05 -10.87 -21.53
C MET A 82 -7.01 -12.06 -21.35
N ALA A 83 -8.18 -11.82 -20.74
CA ALA A 83 -9.22 -12.85 -20.62
C ALA A 83 -9.73 -13.27 -22.01
N ALA A 84 -9.94 -12.31 -22.92
CA ALA A 84 -10.33 -12.57 -24.31
C ALA A 84 -9.23 -13.31 -25.08
N ASP A 85 -7.96 -12.95 -24.88
CA ASP A 85 -6.84 -13.65 -25.51
C ASP A 85 -6.74 -15.09 -25.02
N SER A 86 -6.82 -15.33 -23.71
CA SER A 86 -6.82 -16.69 -23.18
C SER A 86 -8.01 -17.50 -23.72
N TYR A 87 -9.21 -16.91 -23.78
CA TYR A 87 -10.39 -17.55 -24.35
C TYR A 87 -10.19 -17.92 -25.81
N SER A 88 -9.56 -17.03 -26.59
CA SER A 88 -9.30 -17.28 -28.01
C SER A 88 -8.33 -18.45 -28.26
N LEU A 89 -7.46 -18.75 -27.29
CA LEU A 89 -6.48 -19.82 -27.37
C LEU A 89 -7.02 -21.17 -26.92
N ASN A 90 -7.82 -21.18 -25.84
CA ASN A 90 -8.29 -22.42 -25.22
C ASN A 90 -9.75 -22.78 -25.54
N GLY A 91 -10.57 -21.81 -25.99
CA GLY A 91 -12.00 -21.99 -26.24
C GLY A 91 -12.82 -22.29 -24.97
N ASP A 92 -12.26 -22.05 -23.78
CA ASP A 92 -12.88 -22.42 -22.51
C ASP A 92 -13.77 -21.30 -21.98
N ALA A 93 -15.07 -21.41 -22.26
CA ALA A 93 -16.06 -20.40 -21.89
C ALA A 93 -16.32 -20.36 -20.38
N ASP A 94 -16.13 -21.48 -19.67
CA ASP A 94 -16.37 -21.55 -18.24
C ASP A 94 -15.26 -20.87 -17.46
N LEU A 95 -14.01 -21.07 -17.88
CA LEU A 95 -12.86 -20.33 -17.34
C LEU A 95 -12.97 -18.83 -17.63
N ALA A 96 -13.39 -18.45 -18.84
CA ALA A 96 -13.59 -17.05 -19.19
C ALA A 96 -14.68 -16.40 -18.31
N ARG A 97 -15.79 -17.09 -18.07
CA ARG A 97 -16.86 -16.63 -17.18
C ARG A 97 -16.39 -16.51 -15.73
N ALA A 98 -15.64 -17.49 -15.23
CA ALA A 98 -15.06 -17.45 -13.88
C ALA A 98 -14.11 -16.25 -13.71
N ARG A 99 -13.30 -15.92 -14.73
CA ARG A 99 -12.41 -14.75 -14.69
C ARG A 99 -13.13 -13.41 -14.70
N LEU A 100 -14.29 -13.36 -15.36
CA LEU A 100 -15.10 -12.15 -15.46
C LEU A 100 -16.17 -12.05 -14.36
N GLN A 101 -16.27 -13.04 -13.46
CA GLN A 101 -17.32 -13.10 -12.45
C GLN A 101 -17.32 -11.92 -11.46
N SER A 102 -16.19 -11.23 -11.30
CA SER A 102 -16.10 -10.03 -10.46
C SER A 102 -16.73 -8.80 -11.10
N PHE A 103 -16.82 -8.78 -12.43
CA PHE A 103 -17.44 -7.68 -13.17
C PHE A 103 -18.94 -7.88 -13.23
N LYS A 104 -19.69 -6.79 -13.14
CA LYS A 104 -21.10 -6.85 -13.51
C LYS A 104 -21.21 -7.11 -15.02
N PRO A 105 -22.17 -7.92 -15.48
CA PRO A 105 -22.30 -8.25 -16.91
C PRO A 105 -22.38 -7.01 -17.81
N GLU A 106 -23.10 -5.98 -17.38
CA GLU A 106 -23.24 -4.71 -18.09
C GLU A 106 -21.93 -3.91 -18.17
N GLU A 107 -21.10 -3.96 -17.14
CA GLU A 107 -19.82 -3.25 -17.08
C GLU A 107 -18.77 -3.95 -17.96
N ALA A 108 -18.71 -5.28 -17.89
CA ALA A 108 -17.87 -6.08 -18.76
C ALA A 108 -18.24 -5.86 -20.24
N ALA A 109 -19.54 -5.88 -20.57
CA ALA A 109 -20.01 -5.61 -21.93
C ALA A 109 -19.63 -4.21 -22.42
N ALA A 110 -19.75 -3.20 -21.55
CA ALA A 110 -19.37 -1.83 -21.89
C ALA A 110 -17.86 -1.70 -22.15
N ILE A 111 -17.02 -2.30 -21.30
CA ILE A 111 -15.55 -2.27 -21.48
C ILE A 111 -15.15 -3.01 -22.75
N ILE A 112 -15.74 -4.18 -23.02
CA ILE A 112 -15.52 -4.94 -24.26
C ILE A 112 -15.86 -4.07 -25.48
N GLY A 113 -17.02 -3.41 -25.50
CA GLY A 113 -17.39 -2.52 -26.62
C GLY A 113 -16.44 -1.33 -26.82
N THR A 114 -15.90 -0.77 -25.74
CA THR A 114 -14.87 0.28 -25.85
C THR A 114 -13.58 -0.24 -26.46
N LEU A 115 -13.15 -1.45 -26.07
CA LEU A 115 -11.95 -2.09 -26.60
C LEU A 115 -12.12 -2.50 -28.06
N GLU A 116 -13.28 -3.06 -28.44
CA GLU A 116 -13.60 -3.38 -29.83
C GLU A 116 -13.53 -2.14 -30.73
N THR A 117 -14.09 -1.01 -30.28
CA THR A 117 -14.05 0.24 -31.03
C THR A 117 -12.62 0.77 -31.18
N ALA A 118 -11.83 0.70 -30.11
CA ALA A 118 -10.43 1.12 -30.14
C ALA A 118 -9.57 0.22 -31.04
N MET A 119 -9.72 -1.10 -30.93
CA MET A 119 -8.95 -2.11 -31.65
C MET A 119 -9.39 -2.30 -33.10
N SER A 120 -10.63 -1.94 -33.47
CA SER A 120 -11.09 -2.00 -34.86
C SER A 120 -10.24 -1.12 -35.80
N ASN A 121 -9.62 -0.06 -35.28
CA ASN A 121 -8.78 0.85 -36.05
C ASN A 121 -7.30 0.42 -36.10
N SER A 122 -6.82 -0.36 -35.12
CA SER A 122 -5.41 -0.74 -34.99
C SER A 122 -5.14 -2.22 -35.27
N THR A 123 -6.00 -3.10 -34.75
CA THR A 123 -5.77 -4.55 -34.64
C THR A 123 -7.08 -5.33 -34.85
N PRO A 124 -7.53 -5.50 -36.12
CA PRO A 124 -8.84 -6.10 -36.44
C PRO A 124 -8.96 -7.59 -36.05
N VAL A 125 -7.85 -8.26 -35.76
CA VAL A 125 -7.85 -9.64 -35.24
C VAL A 125 -8.25 -9.68 -33.77
N GLU A 126 -7.80 -8.73 -32.96
CA GLU A 126 -8.10 -8.64 -31.52
C GLU A 126 -9.57 -8.25 -31.30
N ALA A 127 -10.08 -7.31 -32.10
CA ALA A 127 -11.50 -6.93 -32.08
C ALA A 127 -12.43 -8.14 -32.33
N LYS A 128 -12.05 -9.06 -33.23
CA LYS A 128 -12.82 -10.30 -33.48
C LYS A 128 -12.77 -11.29 -32.32
N ARG A 129 -11.73 -11.28 -31.49
CA ARG A 129 -11.63 -12.15 -30.29
C ARG A 129 -12.57 -11.66 -29.21
N LEU A 130 -12.61 -10.35 -28.99
CA LEU A 130 -13.53 -9.72 -28.05
C LEU A 130 -14.98 -9.96 -28.45
N GLU A 131 -15.30 -9.85 -29.73
CA GLU A 131 -16.66 -10.10 -30.23
C GLU A 131 -17.11 -11.56 -29.98
N ARG A 132 -16.21 -12.54 -30.18
CA ARG A 132 -16.49 -13.95 -29.85
C ARG A 132 -16.72 -14.16 -28.36
N LEU A 133 -15.87 -13.58 -27.52
CA LEU A 133 -16.02 -13.64 -26.07
C LEU A 133 -17.39 -13.06 -25.64
N ARG A 134 -17.75 -11.90 -26.18
CA ARG A 134 -19.03 -11.24 -25.90
C ARG A 134 -20.22 -12.10 -26.30
N GLN A 135 -20.17 -12.70 -27.49
CA GLN A 135 -21.23 -13.55 -28.04
C GLN A 135 -21.40 -14.85 -27.25
N ASP A 136 -20.30 -15.54 -26.92
CA ASP A 136 -20.34 -16.84 -26.25
C ASP A 136 -20.69 -16.73 -24.75
N LEU A 137 -20.34 -15.62 -24.11
CA LEU A 137 -20.73 -15.35 -22.73
C LEU A 137 -22.11 -14.69 -22.60
N ALA A 138 -22.81 -14.43 -23.72
CA ALA A 138 -24.10 -13.73 -23.77
C ALA A 138 -24.08 -12.41 -22.98
N LEU A 139 -22.99 -11.64 -23.12
CA LEU A 139 -22.83 -10.34 -22.48
C LEU A 139 -23.60 -9.30 -23.31
N GLU A 140 -24.85 -9.07 -22.92
CA GLU A 140 -25.70 -8.06 -23.54
C GLU A 140 -25.21 -6.66 -23.16
N ALA A 141 -24.95 -5.84 -24.19
CA ALA A 141 -24.62 -4.44 -24.00
C ALA A 141 -25.88 -3.72 -23.48
N GLY A 142 -25.98 -3.59 -22.16
CA GLY A 142 -26.95 -2.73 -21.53
C GLY A 142 -26.83 -1.33 -22.14
N SER A 143 -27.90 -0.87 -22.80
CA SER A 143 -28.00 0.45 -23.41
C SER A 143 -28.14 1.52 -22.33
N GLN A 144 -27.08 1.70 -21.57
CA GLN A 144 -26.80 2.96 -20.90
C GLN A 144 -25.45 3.44 -21.41
N PRO A 145 -25.38 4.63 -22.02
CA PRO A 145 -24.09 5.26 -22.20
C PRO A 145 -23.48 5.38 -20.81
N LEU A 146 -22.29 4.79 -20.61
CA LEU A 146 -21.39 5.21 -19.55
C LEU A 146 -21.36 6.73 -19.64
N SER A 147 -22.03 7.38 -18.68
CA SER A 147 -21.98 8.82 -18.56
C SER A 147 -20.50 9.14 -18.54
N ALA A 148 -20.05 9.85 -19.56
CA ALA A 148 -18.72 10.41 -19.60
C ALA A 148 -18.62 11.34 -18.38
N ALA A 149 -18.29 10.78 -17.22
CA ALA A 149 -17.58 11.49 -16.20
C ALA A 149 -16.29 11.90 -16.90
N THR A 150 -16.30 13.16 -17.31
CA THR A 150 -15.19 13.92 -17.86
C THR A 150 -13.87 13.38 -17.31
N PRO A 151 -12.83 13.18 -18.14
CA PRO A 151 -11.48 13.10 -17.60
C PRO A 151 -11.23 14.46 -16.95
N ALA A 152 -11.46 14.56 -15.64
CA ALA A 152 -10.84 15.60 -14.87
C ALA A 152 -9.35 15.27 -14.92
N SER A 153 -8.70 15.80 -15.96
CA SER A 153 -7.28 16.08 -15.96
C SER A 153 -6.98 16.80 -14.65
N ARG A 154 -6.60 16.05 -13.62
CA ARG A 154 -5.71 16.59 -12.62
C ARG A 154 -4.38 16.69 -13.35
N SER A 155 -4.17 17.83 -13.99
CA SER A 155 -2.84 18.33 -14.28
C SER A 155 -2.08 18.34 -12.95
N ILE A 156 -1.36 17.26 -12.68
CA ILE A 156 -0.19 17.35 -11.83
C ILE A 156 0.74 18.27 -12.61
N THR A 157 0.91 19.49 -12.13
CA THR A 157 2.03 20.33 -12.54
C THR A 157 3.30 19.63 -12.08
N GLN A 158 3.77 18.66 -12.86
CA GLN A 158 5.18 18.29 -12.90
C GLN A 158 5.89 19.43 -13.60
N GLN A 159 6.35 20.39 -12.81
CA GLN A 159 7.36 21.33 -13.27
C GLN A 159 8.71 20.62 -13.09
N GLY A 160 9.18 20.01 -14.17
CA GLY A 160 10.57 19.58 -14.25
C GLY A 160 11.48 20.79 -14.08
N THR A 161 12.36 20.74 -13.08
CA THR A 161 13.65 21.43 -13.15
C THR A 161 14.71 20.36 -13.09
N GLN A 162 15.48 20.27 -14.17
CA GLN A 162 16.55 19.32 -14.36
C GLN A 162 17.66 19.49 -13.33
N ALA A 163 18.36 18.38 -13.10
CA ALA A 163 19.55 18.25 -12.29
C ALA A 163 20.62 19.31 -12.61
N GLY A 164 21.13 19.93 -11.54
CA GLY A 164 22.35 20.72 -11.54
C GLY A 164 22.90 20.73 -10.11
N SER A 165 23.94 19.91 -9.90
CA SER A 165 24.93 19.90 -8.81
C SER A 165 24.70 20.83 -7.61
N VAL A 166 24.63 20.27 -6.39
CA VAL A 166 25.61 20.53 -5.31
C VAL A 166 25.32 19.66 -4.08
N ALA A 167 26.39 19.00 -3.61
CA ALA A 167 26.78 18.72 -2.24
C ALA A 167 25.73 18.37 -1.16
N ALA A 168 25.97 17.21 -0.55
CA ALA A 168 25.62 16.79 0.80
C ALA A 168 25.23 17.91 1.79
N GLU A 169 24.09 17.72 2.48
CA GLU A 169 24.04 17.93 3.92
C GLU A 169 22.96 17.05 4.57
N VAL A 170 23.39 16.32 5.57
CA VAL A 170 22.62 15.46 6.48
C VAL A 170 21.82 16.34 7.44
N GLY A 171 20.56 15.95 7.69
CA GLY A 171 19.91 16.07 9.01
C GLY A 171 19.30 17.42 9.39
N ARG A 172 17.98 17.44 9.63
CA ARG A 172 17.35 17.78 10.93
C ARG A 172 15.81 17.75 10.79
N SER A 173 15.17 16.98 11.66
CA SER A 173 13.73 16.98 11.97
C SER A 173 13.12 18.39 12.09
N ARG A 174 12.00 18.66 11.42
CA ARG A 174 11.25 19.93 11.54
C ARG A 174 9.83 19.77 12.13
N PRO A 175 9.64 19.27 13.36
CA PRO A 175 8.36 19.43 14.07
C PRO A 175 8.18 20.86 14.67
N LEU A 176 9.28 21.60 14.82
CA LEU A 176 9.29 22.90 15.49
C LEU A 176 8.72 24.04 14.63
N ALA A 177 8.86 23.96 13.30
CA ALA A 177 8.30 24.96 12.39
C ALA A 177 6.76 24.92 12.33
N VAL A 178 6.17 23.72 12.44
CA VAL A 178 4.71 23.54 12.44
C VAL A 178 4.12 24.01 13.78
N MET A 179 4.81 23.76 14.91
CA MET A 179 4.39 24.28 16.21
C MET A 179 4.47 25.82 16.28
N LEU A 180 5.51 26.44 15.72
CA LEU A 180 5.63 27.91 15.70
C LEU A 180 4.55 28.57 14.83
N LEU A 181 4.16 27.93 13.72
CA LEU A 181 3.05 28.43 12.89
C LEU A 181 1.71 28.35 13.65
N GLY A 182 1.46 27.23 14.35
CA GLY A 182 0.26 27.07 15.19
C GLY A 182 0.19 28.08 16.34
N ALA A 183 1.32 28.33 17.01
CA ALA A 183 1.41 29.33 18.07
C ALA A 183 1.21 30.76 17.54
N ALA A 184 1.73 31.09 16.36
CA ALA A 184 1.52 32.40 15.73
C ALA A 184 0.04 32.66 15.39
N VAL A 185 -0.67 31.64 14.89
CA VAL A 185 -2.11 31.73 14.60
C VAL A 185 -2.93 31.95 15.88
N LEU A 186 -2.58 31.23 16.97
CA LEU A 186 -3.23 31.41 18.27
C LEU A 186 -2.98 32.79 18.88
N LEU A 187 -1.78 33.35 18.73
CA LEU A 187 -1.45 34.70 19.18
C LEU A 187 -2.16 35.78 18.37
N LEU A 188 -2.34 35.59 17.06
CA LEU A 188 -3.10 36.52 16.22
C LEU A 188 -4.60 36.47 16.54
N ALA A 189 -5.16 35.28 16.76
CA ALA A 189 -6.55 35.12 17.19
C ALA A 189 -6.78 35.72 18.59
N GLY A 190 -5.90 35.44 19.55
CA GLY A 190 -5.95 36.00 20.90
C GLY A 190 -5.77 37.52 20.93
N GLY A 191 -4.83 38.04 20.11
CA GLY A 191 -4.58 39.48 19.95
C GLY A 191 -5.75 40.22 19.33
N GLY A 192 -6.42 39.63 18.33
CA GLY A 192 -7.63 40.18 17.72
C GLY A 192 -8.79 40.31 18.71
N VAL A 193 -9.02 39.28 19.54
CA VAL A 193 -10.06 39.30 20.58
C VAL A 193 -9.73 40.33 21.68
N TRP A 194 -8.46 40.49 22.04
CA TRP A 194 -8.04 41.49 23.02
C TRP A 194 -8.19 42.92 22.49
N ALA A 195 -7.81 43.19 21.24
CA ALA A 195 -7.96 44.50 20.60
C ALA A 195 -9.45 44.87 20.42
N TYR A 196 -10.30 43.90 20.07
CA TYR A 196 -11.75 44.08 19.98
C TYR A 196 -12.38 44.43 21.33
N ARG A 197 -11.94 43.79 22.43
CA ARG A 197 -12.43 44.11 23.79
C ARG A 197 -11.92 45.46 24.32
N ARG A 198 -10.81 45.99 23.79
CA ARG A 198 -10.26 47.31 24.19
C ARG A 198 -10.75 48.49 23.35
N GLY A 199 -11.51 48.26 22.28
CA GLY A 199 -12.09 49.33 21.46
C GLY A 199 -11.06 50.15 20.67
N THR A 200 -9.83 49.67 20.53
CA THR A 200 -8.74 50.35 19.84
C THR A 200 -8.58 49.80 18.42
N LEU A 201 -9.52 50.12 17.53
CA LEU A 201 -9.28 50.00 16.08
C LEU A 201 -9.13 51.42 15.52
N PRO A 202 -7.95 51.82 15.02
CA PRO A 202 -7.82 53.08 14.29
C PRO A 202 -8.56 53.02 12.97
N ALA A 203 -9.24 54.11 12.60
CA ALA A 203 -9.92 54.24 11.31
C ALA A 203 -8.93 54.06 10.15
N MET A 204 -9.30 53.22 9.17
CA MET A 204 -8.46 52.96 7.99
C MET A 204 -8.24 54.25 7.17
N PRO A 205 -7.02 54.54 6.69
CA PRO A 205 -6.78 55.62 5.75
C PRO A 205 -7.30 55.29 4.35
N ASP A 206 -7.86 56.31 3.69
CA ASP A 206 -8.48 56.25 2.37
C ASP A 206 -7.49 55.83 1.25
N LEU A 207 -7.85 54.77 0.54
CA LEU A 207 -7.07 54.11 -0.53
C LEU A 207 -7.09 54.87 -1.87
N SER A 208 -7.76 56.03 -1.93
CA SER A 208 -7.83 56.87 -3.13
C SER A 208 -6.47 57.42 -3.59
N SER A 209 -5.49 57.54 -2.67
CA SER A 209 -4.19 58.17 -2.96
C SER A 209 -3.11 57.21 -3.48
N THR A 210 -3.27 55.90 -3.34
CA THR A 210 -2.22 54.92 -3.65
C THR A 210 -2.26 54.42 -5.10
N MET A 211 -3.43 54.46 -5.75
CA MET A 211 -3.57 54.02 -7.15
C MET A 211 -3.01 55.01 -8.18
N ALA A 212 -2.73 56.26 -7.79
CA ALA A 212 -2.16 57.27 -8.70
C ALA A 212 -0.65 57.06 -8.99
N ARG A 213 0.06 56.27 -8.18
CA ARG A 213 1.54 56.09 -8.30
C ARG A 213 2.01 54.84 -9.04
N LEU A 214 1.11 53.91 -9.38
CA LEU A 214 1.49 52.68 -10.10
C LEU A 214 1.26 52.76 -11.62
N ARG A 215 0.74 53.89 -12.13
CA ARG A 215 0.42 54.06 -13.56
C ARG A 215 1.57 54.59 -14.42
N SER A 216 2.78 54.74 -13.86
CA SER A 216 3.93 55.38 -14.56
C SER A 216 5.20 54.54 -14.70
N LEU A 217 5.19 53.25 -14.38
CA LEU A 217 6.38 52.39 -14.59
C LEU A 217 6.30 51.68 -15.96
N ARG A 218 6.93 52.28 -16.98
CA ARG A 218 7.24 51.63 -18.26
C ARG A 218 8.45 50.71 -18.07
N LEU A 219 8.32 49.43 -18.43
CA LEU A 219 9.44 48.49 -18.51
C LEU A 219 10.18 48.64 -19.86
N PRO A 220 11.53 48.65 -19.88
CA PRO A 220 12.31 48.57 -21.11
C PRO A 220 12.36 47.12 -21.65
N SER A 221 12.27 46.99 -22.97
CA SER A 221 12.49 45.73 -23.70
C SER A 221 13.96 45.52 -23.99
N LEU A 222 14.45 44.29 -23.85
CA LEU A 222 15.79 43.88 -24.31
C LEU A 222 15.76 42.47 -24.93
N PRO A 223 16.72 42.15 -25.82
CA PRO A 223 16.47 41.42 -27.04
C PRO A 223 16.86 39.93 -27.01
N HIS A 224 16.42 39.26 -28.07
CA HIS A 224 16.65 37.88 -28.49
C HIS A 224 18.15 37.50 -28.58
N LEU A 225 18.50 36.35 -28.01
CA LEU A 225 19.75 35.64 -28.29
C LEU A 225 19.44 34.22 -28.76
N ARG A 226 19.81 33.97 -30.01
CA ARG A 226 19.82 32.67 -30.71
C ARG A 226 21.05 31.85 -30.27
N VAL A 227 21.13 30.63 -30.86
CA VAL A 227 22.33 29.79 -31.12
C VAL A 227 22.53 28.73 -30.02
N SER A 228 22.71 27.42 -30.25
CA SER A 228 22.99 26.63 -31.45
C SER A 228 22.59 25.16 -31.27
N ARG A 229 22.20 24.52 -32.37
CA ARG A 229 22.00 23.07 -32.49
C ARG A 229 23.30 22.46 -32.99
N ALA A 230 24.02 21.71 -32.15
CA ALA A 230 25.13 20.88 -32.59
C ALA A 230 24.59 19.59 -33.23
N ARG A 231 25.23 19.21 -34.34
CA ARG A 231 24.91 18.09 -35.23
C ARG A 231 26.19 17.26 -35.35
N ILE A 232 26.04 16.01 -35.79
CA ILE A 232 27.07 15.11 -36.37
C ILE A 232 27.92 14.40 -35.26
N PHE A 233 28.06 13.07 -35.18
CA PHE A 233 28.42 12.11 -36.24
C PHE A 233 27.77 10.73 -36.11
N ALA A 234 27.34 10.24 -37.28
CA ALA A 234 27.21 8.84 -37.63
C ALA A 234 28.59 8.27 -37.99
N ASN A 235 28.79 6.97 -37.77
CA ASN A 235 29.61 6.13 -38.62
C ASN A 235 28.96 4.76 -38.72
N ASN A 236 28.49 4.43 -39.92
CA ASN A 236 28.18 3.08 -40.39
C ASN A 236 29.45 2.45 -40.94
N ALA A 237 29.64 1.14 -40.75
CA ALA A 237 30.20 0.24 -41.78
C ALA A 237 30.04 -1.26 -41.39
N THR A 238 28.97 -1.87 -41.90
CA THR A 238 28.83 -3.29 -42.30
C THR A 238 29.61 -3.52 -43.63
N PRO A 239 29.58 -4.68 -44.37
CA PRO A 239 29.14 -6.07 -44.10
C PRO A 239 30.07 -7.18 -44.72
N ALA A 240 29.75 -8.47 -44.47
CA ALA A 240 29.68 -9.55 -45.49
C ALA A 240 29.44 -10.95 -44.85
N GLY A 241 28.38 -11.66 -45.27
CA GLY A 241 28.11 -13.09 -44.97
C GLY A 241 28.76 -14.04 -46.00
N PRO A 242 28.17 -15.21 -46.38
CA PRO A 242 27.03 -15.96 -45.82
C PRO A 242 27.33 -17.50 -45.69
N ALA A 243 26.27 -18.33 -45.58
CA ALA A 243 26.18 -19.80 -45.76
C ALA A 243 26.58 -20.65 -44.53
N GLN A 244 25.94 -21.78 -44.17
CA GLN A 244 24.82 -22.58 -44.68
C GLN A 244 24.45 -23.58 -43.56
N SER A 245 23.18 -23.99 -43.46
CA SER A 245 22.75 -25.19 -42.73
C SER A 245 23.08 -26.44 -43.56
N PRO A 246 23.25 -27.64 -42.96
CA PRO A 246 22.12 -28.58 -43.03
C PRO A 246 21.96 -29.56 -41.84
N ALA A 247 20.68 -29.85 -41.56
CA ALA A 247 20.02 -31.15 -41.40
C ALA A 247 20.69 -32.36 -40.70
N ARG A 248 19.89 -32.90 -39.77
CA ARG A 248 19.80 -34.30 -39.26
C ARG A 248 19.67 -35.34 -40.40
N PRO A 249 20.04 -36.61 -40.19
CA PRO A 249 19.02 -37.63 -39.85
C PRO A 249 19.50 -38.69 -38.82
N VAL A 250 18.65 -39.16 -37.88
CA VAL A 250 17.71 -40.33 -37.88
C VAL A 250 18.36 -41.72 -37.78
N ALA A 251 17.90 -42.43 -36.73
CA ALA A 251 17.78 -43.88 -36.51
C ALA A 251 19.05 -44.73 -36.29
N ASN A 252 19.08 -45.40 -35.13
CA ASN A 252 18.69 -46.81 -35.13
C ASN A 252 18.00 -47.21 -33.82
N SER A 253 16.79 -47.74 -34.00
CA SER A 253 16.04 -48.56 -33.07
C SER A 253 16.65 -49.97 -33.04
N ALA A 254 16.69 -50.58 -31.86
CA ALA A 254 16.74 -52.03 -31.67
C ALA A 254 16.11 -52.30 -30.28
N THR A 255 14.82 -52.67 -30.26
CA THR A 255 14.30 -54.04 -30.01
C THR A 255 14.37 -54.46 -28.55
N VAL A 256 13.23 -54.39 -27.84
CA VAL A 256 12.34 -55.52 -27.47
C VAL A 256 12.91 -56.38 -26.35
N ALA A 257 12.35 -56.19 -25.15
CA ALA A 257 11.98 -57.27 -24.25
C ALA A 257 10.83 -56.75 -23.36
N GLU A 258 9.61 -57.05 -23.79
CA GLU A 258 8.48 -57.20 -22.89
C GLU A 258 8.82 -58.36 -21.93
N ALA A 259 8.69 -58.09 -20.64
CA ALA A 259 8.48 -59.12 -19.64
C ALA A 259 7.38 -58.57 -18.72
N ASP A 260 6.17 -59.04 -18.98
CA ASP A 260 5.06 -58.98 -18.06
C ASP A 260 5.47 -59.78 -16.82
N ASP A 261 5.66 -59.10 -15.69
CA ASP A 261 5.60 -59.74 -14.38
C ASP A 261 4.58 -58.96 -13.55
N GLU A 262 3.34 -59.44 -13.60
CA GLU A 262 2.32 -59.12 -12.61
C GLU A 262 2.80 -59.64 -11.24
N LEU A 263 3.38 -58.74 -10.45
CA LEU A 263 3.67 -59.00 -9.03
C LEU A 263 2.35 -59.04 -8.26
N SER A 264 1.97 -60.25 -7.86
CA SER A 264 0.76 -60.52 -7.07
C SER A 264 0.78 -59.84 -5.71
N LEU A 265 -0.38 -59.34 -5.29
CA LEU A 265 -0.61 -58.58 -4.05
C LEU A 265 -0.28 -59.35 -2.75
N ASP A 266 -0.05 -60.66 -2.85
CA ASP A 266 0.18 -61.55 -1.70
C ASP A 266 1.66 -61.58 -1.26
N GLU A 267 2.62 -61.27 -2.15
CA GLU A 267 4.04 -61.28 -1.82
C GLU A 267 4.50 -59.98 -1.12
N ALA A 268 3.76 -58.88 -1.34
CA ALA A 268 3.97 -57.60 -0.68
C ALA A 268 3.50 -57.56 0.79
N LEU A 269 2.57 -58.44 1.18
CA LEU A 269 2.06 -58.51 2.57
C LEU A 269 2.96 -59.32 3.50
N SER A 270 3.73 -60.28 2.96
CA SER A 270 4.65 -61.13 3.72
C SER A 270 5.94 -60.41 4.17
N LEU A 271 6.32 -59.30 3.54
CA LEU A 271 7.47 -58.47 3.94
C LEU A 271 7.16 -57.43 5.03
N LEU A 272 5.88 -57.29 5.42
CA LEU A 272 5.43 -56.34 6.44
C LEU A 272 5.13 -56.98 7.81
N ALA A 273 5.39 -58.30 7.96
CA ALA A 273 4.88 -59.06 9.11
C ALA A 273 5.92 -59.52 10.14
N GLU A 274 7.23 -59.30 9.95
CA GLU A 274 8.25 -59.75 10.91
C GLU A 274 9.31 -58.67 11.16
N GLU A 275 9.05 -57.80 12.13
CA GLU A 275 10.01 -57.38 13.16
C GLU A 275 9.28 -56.52 14.20
N HIS A 276 8.56 -57.20 15.10
CA HIS A 276 8.11 -56.61 16.36
C HIS A 276 8.33 -57.63 17.47
N GLU A 277 9.49 -57.57 18.12
CA GLU A 277 9.64 -58.12 19.47
C GLU A 277 10.73 -57.38 20.26
N SER A 278 10.26 -56.75 21.34
CA SER A 278 10.90 -56.55 22.65
C SER A 278 12.33 -55.98 22.75
N ASP A 279 12.43 -54.75 23.29
CA ASP A 279 13.04 -54.60 24.63
C ASP A 279 12.64 -53.27 25.29
N GLU A 280 11.89 -53.40 26.38
CA GLU A 280 11.54 -52.33 27.30
C GLU A 280 12.68 -52.20 28.32
N SER A 281 13.62 -51.28 28.08
CA SER A 281 14.58 -50.84 29.09
C SER A 281 14.54 -49.32 29.20
N ALA A 282 13.98 -48.87 30.32
CA ALA A 282 13.95 -47.49 30.75
C ALA A 282 15.37 -46.88 30.78
N ALA A 283 15.69 -46.09 29.77
CA ALA A 283 16.75 -45.10 29.82
C ALA A 283 16.16 -43.76 29.35
N GLN A 284 16.23 -42.81 30.26
CA GLN A 284 15.74 -41.45 30.15
C GLN A 284 16.44 -40.72 28.99
N VAL A 285 15.81 -40.69 27.82
CA VAL A 285 16.27 -39.87 26.69
C VAL A 285 15.78 -38.45 26.91
N ALA A 286 16.63 -37.63 27.52
CA ALA A 286 16.54 -36.18 27.39
C ALA A 286 16.48 -35.82 25.90
N PRO A 287 15.72 -34.80 25.48
CA PRO A 287 15.66 -34.42 24.07
C PRO A 287 17.04 -33.90 23.64
N GLN A 288 17.81 -34.76 22.97
CA GLN A 288 18.99 -34.34 22.24
C GLN A 288 18.50 -33.47 21.09
N ALA A 289 18.83 -32.18 21.17
CA ALA A 289 18.76 -31.27 20.04
C ALA A 289 19.46 -31.95 18.87
N ASN A 290 18.68 -32.26 17.83
CA ASN A 290 19.20 -32.72 16.55
C ASN A 290 20.17 -31.63 16.07
N ALA A 291 21.47 -31.85 16.23
CA ALA A 291 22.48 -30.99 15.64
C ALA A 291 22.39 -31.20 14.13
N LEU A 292 21.67 -30.32 13.45
CA LEU A 292 21.74 -30.20 11.99
C LEU A 292 23.23 -30.10 11.63
N ALA A 293 23.76 -31.11 10.96
CA ALA A 293 25.14 -31.08 10.48
C ALA A 293 25.29 -29.81 9.60
N GLU A 294 26.23 -28.93 9.96
CA GLU A 294 26.42 -27.72 9.16
C GLU A 294 26.81 -28.12 7.72
N PRO A 295 26.17 -27.53 6.69
CA PRO A 295 26.54 -27.77 5.31
C PRO A 295 28.02 -27.44 5.12
N GLN A 296 28.78 -28.42 4.61
CA GLN A 296 30.18 -28.22 4.25
C GLN A 296 30.25 -27.48 2.93
N GLY A 297 31.03 -26.39 2.87
CA GLY A 297 31.05 -25.53 1.70
C GLY A 297 31.72 -24.19 1.94
N GLU A 298 32.17 -23.55 0.85
CA GLU A 298 32.69 -22.19 0.88
C GLU A 298 31.58 -21.22 1.30
N VAL A 299 31.84 -20.38 2.30
CA VAL A 299 30.91 -19.31 2.70
C VAL A 299 30.95 -18.22 1.64
N LEU A 300 29.80 -17.96 1.02
CA LEU A 300 29.62 -16.94 -0.01
C LEU A 300 29.17 -15.61 0.59
N GLY A 301 28.48 -15.64 1.73
CA GLY A 301 28.06 -14.44 2.44
C GLY A 301 27.40 -14.75 3.78
N THR A 302 27.46 -13.77 4.68
CA THR A 302 26.73 -13.76 5.95
C THR A 302 25.94 -12.46 6.03
N PHE A 303 24.63 -12.58 6.23
CA PHE A 303 23.69 -11.47 6.25
C PHE A 303 22.92 -11.48 7.56
N VAL A 304 22.48 -10.31 8.02
CA VAL A 304 21.66 -10.19 9.23
C VAL A 304 20.37 -9.49 8.89
N ALA A 305 19.25 -10.16 9.15
CA ALA A 305 17.90 -9.65 8.96
C ALA A 305 17.23 -9.48 10.32
N THR A 306 16.69 -8.29 10.60
CA THR A 306 16.00 -8.00 11.86
C THR A 306 14.60 -7.47 11.59
N TYR A 307 13.60 -8.28 11.92
CA TYR A 307 12.20 -7.85 11.97
C TYR A 307 11.92 -7.13 13.30
N ARG A 308 11.18 -6.01 13.23
CA ARG A 308 10.69 -5.27 14.40
C ARG A 308 9.23 -4.89 14.21
N TYR A 309 8.39 -5.29 15.14
CA TYR A 309 7.01 -4.86 15.22
C TYR A 309 6.94 -3.34 15.41
N GLY A 310 5.99 -2.69 14.71
CA GLY A 310 5.81 -1.24 14.79
C GLY A 310 6.28 -0.45 13.58
N SER A 311 6.93 -1.08 12.59
CA SER A 311 7.23 -0.41 11.32
C SER A 311 5.95 -0.16 10.53
N ASN A 312 5.88 1.01 9.88
CA ASN A 312 4.79 1.34 8.96
C ASN A 312 5.00 0.74 7.55
N GLU A 313 6.16 0.14 7.31
CA GLU A 313 6.56 -0.50 6.06
C GLU A 313 6.45 -2.03 6.20
N LEU A 314 6.03 -2.67 5.11
CA LEU A 314 6.04 -4.12 4.95
C LEU A 314 7.48 -4.62 5.11
N PHE A 315 7.67 -5.65 5.92
CA PHE A 315 8.98 -6.24 6.10
C PHE A 315 9.22 -7.31 5.03
N ASP A 316 10.13 -7.01 4.11
CA ASP A 316 10.64 -7.92 3.10
C ASP A 316 12.08 -7.51 2.78
N THR A 317 13.04 -8.40 3.03
CA THR A 317 14.46 -8.12 2.82
C THR A 317 15.09 -9.21 1.96
N SER A 318 15.95 -8.79 1.04
CA SER A 318 16.70 -9.69 0.15
C SER A 318 18.17 -9.33 0.11
N TYR A 319 19.00 -10.36 -0.16
CA TYR A 319 20.45 -10.27 -0.23
C TYR A 319 20.96 -11.09 -1.42
N SER A 320 21.74 -10.44 -2.28
CA SER A 320 22.43 -11.11 -3.37
C SER A 320 23.55 -12.02 -2.85
N ILE A 321 23.60 -13.24 -3.37
CA ILE A 321 24.68 -14.20 -3.13
C ILE A 321 25.60 -14.15 -4.34
N GLU A 322 26.83 -13.69 -4.12
CA GLU A 322 27.83 -13.49 -5.16
C GLU A 322 29.06 -14.38 -4.93
N GLY A 323 29.69 -14.83 -6.01
CA GLY A 323 30.99 -15.52 -5.98
C GLY A 323 32.16 -14.56 -5.88
N ARG A 324 33.39 -15.09 -5.86
CA ARG A 324 34.63 -14.30 -5.71
C ARG A 324 34.82 -13.22 -6.78
N ASP A 325 34.31 -13.46 -7.99
CA ASP A 325 34.42 -12.54 -9.14
C ASP A 325 33.18 -11.63 -9.29
N GLN A 326 32.39 -11.44 -8.22
CA GLN A 326 31.07 -10.77 -8.25
C GLN A 326 30.08 -11.42 -9.24
N GLU A 327 30.28 -12.70 -9.52
CA GLU A 327 29.32 -13.48 -10.28
C GLU A 327 28.07 -13.68 -9.42
N PHE A 328 26.91 -13.26 -9.91
CA PHE A 328 25.63 -13.57 -9.28
C PHE A 328 25.39 -15.09 -9.31
N LEU A 329 25.23 -15.68 -8.13
CA LEU A 329 24.97 -17.12 -7.93
C LEU A 329 23.53 -17.39 -7.46
N GLY A 330 22.90 -16.43 -6.79
CA GLY A 330 21.55 -16.58 -6.25
C GLY A 330 21.17 -15.41 -5.36
N GLU A 331 20.04 -15.54 -4.68
CA GLU A 331 19.52 -14.54 -3.75
C GLU A 331 18.87 -15.24 -2.56
N CYS A 332 18.94 -14.66 -1.37
CA CYS A 332 18.20 -15.15 -0.21
C CYS A 332 17.55 -14.00 0.54
N GLY A 333 16.53 -14.30 1.32
CA GLY A 333 15.81 -13.26 2.04
C GLY A 333 14.89 -13.75 3.14
N LEU A 334 14.23 -12.77 3.74
CA LEU A 334 13.28 -12.95 4.82
C LEU A 334 12.09 -12.00 4.63
N GLY A 335 10.88 -12.55 4.64
CA GLY A 335 9.63 -11.79 4.49
C GLY A 335 8.58 -12.18 5.53
N VAL A 336 7.54 -11.35 5.68
CA VAL A 336 6.36 -11.71 6.47
C VAL A 336 5.45 -12.61 5.64
N ALA A 337 5.19 -13.82 6.11
CA ALA A 337 4.30 -14.76 5.45
C ALA A 337 2.86 -14.61 5.93
N GLU A 338 2.64 -14.54 7.25
CA GLU A 338 1.30 -14.53 7.83
C GLU A 338 1.25 -13.61 9.06
N THR A 339 0.08 -13.02 9.31
CA THR A 339 -0.17 -12.09 10.42
C THR A 339 -1.32 -12.56 11.30
N VAL A 340 -1.29 -12.17 12.57
CA VAL A 340 -2.41 -12.40 13.50
C VAL A 340 -3.40 -11.27 13.38
N GLY A 341 -4.52 -11.56 12.71
CA GLY A 341 -5.61 -10.61 12.48
C GLY A 341 -5.22 -9.47 11.54
N GLU A 342 -6.12 -8.50 11.38
CA GLU A 342 -5.96 -7.39 10.43
C GLU A 342 -5.40 -6.12 11.10
N ALA A 343 -4.48 -6.28 12.06
CA ALA A 343 -3.92 -5.16 12.80
C ALA A 343 -2.90 -4.36 11.95
N SER A 344 -2.93 -3.03 12.09
CA SER A 344 -1.87 -2.13 11.63
C SER A 344 -1.23 -1.49 12.86
N PRO A 345 0.08 -1.67 13.11
CA PRO A 345 1.07 -2.38 12.28
C PRO A 345 0.89 -3.90 12.29
N GLU A 346 1.41 -4.56 11.25
CA GLU A 346 1.24 -5.99 11.03
C GLU A 346 1.83 -6.82 12.17
N ARG A 347 1.02 -7.75 12.69
CA ARG A 347 1.39 -8.66 13.78
C ARG A 347 1.92 -9.96 13.17
N ALA A 348 3.16 -9.97 12.68
CA ALA A 348 3.73 -11.13 12.00
C ALA A 348 3.78 -12.36 12.92
N CYS A 349 3.10 -13.42 12.53
CA CYS A 349 3.10 -14.72 13.23
C CYS A 349 3.83 -15.81 12.48
N ALA A 350 4.11 -15.60 11.20
CA ALA A 350 4.98 -16.43 10.40
C ALA A 350 5.86 -15.56 9.52
N MET A 351 7.12 -15.96 9.39
CA MET A 351 8.07 -15.37 8.47
C MET A 351 8.55 -16.43 7.48
N GLU A 352 8.72 -16.04 6.23
CA GLU A 352 9.28 -16.90 5.20
C GLU A 352 10.76 -16.62 5.02
N ILE A 353 11.56 -17.69 5.09
CA ILE A 353 12.97 -17.69 4.72
C ILE A 353 13.02 -18.34 3.34
N TRP A 354 13.65 -17.68 2.38
CA TRP A 354 13.71 -18.18 1.01
C TRP A 354 15.14 -18.14 0.46
N LEU A 355 15.43 -19.08 -0.44
CA LEU A 355 16.70 -19.21 -1.15
C LEU A 355 16.41 -19.47 -2.63
N PHE A 356 16.88 -18.57 -3.48
CA PHE A 356 16.88 -18.68 -4.93
C PHE A 356 18.28 -19.03 -5.43
N ASP A 357 18.37 -20.01 -6.33
CA ASP A 357 19.60 -20.45 -6.97
C ASP A 357 19.54 -20.13 -8.46
N LYS A 358 20.59 -19.50 -9.01
CA LYS A 358 20.63 -19.17 -10.45
C LYS A 358 20.78 -20.43 -11.32
N SER A 359 21.48 -21.45 -10.83
CA SER A 359 21.71 -22.71 -11.55
C SER A 359 20.48 -23.62 -11.56
N ASP A 360 19.64 -23.48 -10.54
CA ASP A 360 18.38 -24.19 -10.37
C ASP A 360 17.30 -23.14 -10.12
N ILE A 361 16.62 -22.71 -11.19
CA ILE A 361 15.62 -21.61 -11.27
C ILE A 361 14.40 -21.74 -10.33
N ARG A 362 14.49 -22.57 -9.30
CA ARG A 362 13.52 -22.81 -8.25
C ARG A 362 13.94 -22.09 -6.98
N THR A 363 12.94 -21.58 -6.27
CA THR A 363 13.11 -21.03 -4.92
C THR A 363 12.74 -22.11 -3.92
N THR A 364 13.61 -22.34 -2.94
CA THR A 364 13.30 -23.15 -1.76
C THR A 364 12.86 -22.23 -0.64
N THR A 365 11.73 -22.52 -0.01
CA THR A 365 11.14 -21.69 1.05
C THR A 365 10.86 -22.53 2.29
N LYS A 366 11.16 -21.98 3.47
CA LYS A 366 10.74 -22.51 4.77
C LYS A 366 10.08 -21.41 5.59
N LEU A 367 9.13 -21.80 6.42
CA LEU A 367 8.42 -20.87 7.29
C LEU A 367 8.92 -21.02 8.72
N ILE A 368 9.35 -19.92 9.33
CA ILE A 368 9.59 -19.84 10.76
C ILE A 368 8.36 -19.20 11.42
N VAL A 369 7.69 -19.96 12.28
CA VAL A 369 6.35 -19.61 12.79
C VAL A 369 6.33 -19.45 14.30
N SER A 370 5.43 -18.60 14.81
CA SER A 370 5.22 -18.39 16.24
C SER A 370 4.71 -19.65 16.93
N GLU A 371 4.86 -19.71 18.25
CA GLU A 371 4.34 -20.83 19.02
C GLU A 371 2.82 -21.02 18.85
N TYR A 372 2.06 -19.92 18.86
CA TYR A 372 0.63 -19.93 18.56
C TYR A 372 0.33 -20.46 17.16
N ALA A 373 1.03 -19.96 16.13
CA ALA A 373 0.81 -20.36 14.75
C ALA A 373 1.10 -21.87 14.55
N MET A 374 2.08 -22.42 15.27
CA MET A 374 2.36 -23.86 15.25
C MET A 374 1.27 -24.70 15.95
N GLN A 375 0.61 -24.16 16.97
CA GLN A 375 -0.41 -24.89 17.73
C GLN A 375 -1.82 -24.77 17.13
N ASN A 376 -2.09 -23.70 16.38
CA ASN A 376 -3.39 -23.46 15.77
C ASN A 376 -3.51 -24.16 14.41
N ALA A 377 -4.41 -25.16 14.33
CA ALA A 377 -4.62 -25.93 13.09
C ALA A 377 -5.04 -25.06 11.91
N SER A 378 -5.99 -24.14 12.09
CA SER A 378 -6.47 -23.26 11.01
C SER A 378 -5.36 -22.38 10.44
N VAL A 379 -4.47 -21.86 11.28
CA VAL A 379 -3.32 -21.06 10.85
C VAL A 379 -2.32 -21.92 10.08
N ARG A 380 -2.01 -23.13 10.57
CA ARG A 380 -1.12 -24.06 9.86
C ARG A 380 -1.67 -24.50 8.51
N ASP A 381 -2.95 -24.84 8.45
CA ASP A 381 -3.60 -25.31 7.23
C ASP A 381 -3.58 -24.21 6.15
N GLY A 382 -3.74 -22.94 6.54
CA GLY A 382 -3.64 -21.79 5.64
C GLY A 382 -2.22 -21.55 5.08
N MET A 383 -1.19 -22.06 5.75
CA MET A 383 0.22 -21.90 5.34
C MET A 383 0.83 -23.17 4.75
N ALA A 384 0.10 -24.30 4.76
CA ALA A 384 0.63 -25.61 4.37
C ALA A 384 1.18 -25.67 2.93
N SER A 385 0.67 -24.83 2.02
CA SER A 385 1.14 -24.75 0.63
C SER A 385 2.37 -23.87 0.41
N ARG A 386 2.80 -23.08 1.40
CA ARG A 386 3.86 -22.07 1.22
C ARG A 386 5.27 -22.58 1.56
N GLY A 387 5.38 -23.66 2.34
CA GLY A 387 6.66 -24.29 2.66
C GLY A 387 6.65 -25.03 4.00
N ASP A 388 7.77 -25.69 4.31
CA ASP A 388 7.89 -26.43 5.56
C ASP A 388 7.90 -25.48 6.76
N MET A 389 7.02 -25.74 7.73
CA MET A 389 6.91 -24.94 8.94
C MET A 389 7.84 -25.43 10.05
N VAL A 390 8.52 -24.48 10.67
CA VAL A 390 9.41 -24.69 11.81
C VAL A 390 9.05 -23.69 12.90
N LYS A 391 8.83 -24.17 14.13
CA LYS A 391 8.52 -23.29 15.27
C LYS A 391 9.74 -22.45 15.62
N ALA A 392 9.59 -21.14 15.73
CA ALA A 392 10.67 -20.21 16.10
C ALA A 392 11.19 -20.49 17.52
N GLN A 393 12.50 -20.71 17.63
CA GLN A 393 13.22 -20.86 18.90
C GLN A 393 14.58 -20.15 18.81
N ALA A 394 14.99 -19.46 19.86
CA ALA A 394 16.31 -18.83 19.91
C ALA A 394 17.43 -19.87 19.83
N GLY A 395 18.49 -19.57 19.07
CA GLY A 395 19.60 -20.48 18.78
C GLY A 395 19.26 -21.60 17.79
N GLN A 396 18.04 -21.65 17.26
CA GLN A 396 17.66 -22.66 16.29
C GLN A 396 18.27 -22.36 14.93
N LYS A 397 18.83 -23.40 14.29
CA LYS A 397 19.29 -23.38 12.91
C LYS A 397 18.24 -23.99 11.99
N ILE A 398 18.04 -23.36 10.84
CA ILE A 398 17.13 -23.80 9.78
C ILE A 398 17.96 -23.87 8.50
N LEU A 399 17.95 -25.05 7.86
CA LEU A 399 18.70 -25.29 6.64
C LEU A 399 17.77 -25.28 5.42
N LEU A 400 18.13 -24.50 4.41
CA LEU A 400 17.53 -24.52 3.08
C LEU A 400 18.60 -24.93 2.08
N GLU A 401 18.27 -25.83 1.16
CA GLU A 401 19.22 -26.34 0.18
C GLU A 401 18.62 -26.32 -1.22
N THR A 402 19.44 -25.96 -2.19
CA THR A 402 19.16 -26.07 -3.63
C THR A 402 20.19 -27.02 -4.26
N ALA A 403 20.28 -27.01 -5.58
CA ALA A 403 21.28 -27.77 -6.32
C ALA A 403 22.72 -27.32 -6.01
N SER A 404 22.99 -26.01 -5.95
CA SER A 404 24.35 -25.48 -5.81
C SER A 404 24.58 -24.62 -4.56
N LEU A 405 23.52 -24.24 -3.85
CA LEU A 405 23.58 -23.38 -2.68
C LEU A 405 22.96 -24.05 -1.45
N ALA A 406 23.49 -23.71 -0.28
CA ALA A 406 22.90 -23.98 1.01
C ALA A 406 22.81 -22.69 1.81
N LEU A 407 21.67 -22.46 2.47
CA LEU A 407 21.46 -21.33 3.37
C LEU A 407 21.17 -21.87 4.76
N THR A 408 21.99 -21.48 5.73
CA THR A 408 21.73 -21.72 7.15
C THR A 408 21.21 -20.42 7.77
N ALA A 409 19.98 -20.45 8.26
CA ALA A 409 19.38 -19.34 9.00
C ALA A 409 19.40 -19.67 10.51
N GLU A 410 20.10 -18.87 11.30
CA GLU A 410 20.18 -19.03 12.76
C GLU A 410 19.42 -17.92 13.47
N VAL A 411 18.53 -18.28 14.39
CA VAL A 411 17.74 -17.32 15.17
C VAL A 411 18.59 -16.74 16.30
N MET A 412 19.11 -15.54 16.09
CA MET A 412 19.96 -14.84 17.06
C MET A 412 19.17 -14.27 18.23
N ASP A 413 18.04 -13.64 17.92
CA ASP A 413 17.15 -13.06 18.92
C ASP A 413 15.69 -13.32 18.55
N LEU A 414 14.88 -13.56 19.56
CA LEU A 414 13.47 -13.89 19.41
C LEU A 414 12.69 -13.34 20.60
N LYS A 415 11.90 -12.31 20.35
CA LYS A 415 11.01 -11.69 21.31
C LYS A 415 9.58 -11.75 20.81
N TYR A 416 8.69 -12.34 21.61
CA TYR A 416 7.26 -12.28 21.37
C TYR A 416 6.69 -11.00 21.95
N ALA A 417 5.75 -10.40 21.23
CA ALA A 417 4.97 -9.30 21.77
C ALA A 417 3.95 -9.82 22.78
N ASP A 418 3.64 -8.96 23.75
CA ASP A 418 2.57 -9.19 24.73
C ASP A 418 1.52 -8.10 24.59
N SER A 419 0.27 -8.51 24.37
CA SER A 419 -0.86 -7.60 24.16
C SER A 419 -2.14 -8.27 24.65
N PRO A 420 -3.02 -7.55 25.37
CA PRO A 420 -4.31 -8.08 25.79
C PRO A 420 -5.24 -8.42 24.61
N ASP A 421 -4.99 -7.84 23.44
CA ASP A 421 -5.82 -8.00 22.23
C ASP A 421 -5.29 -9.10 21.29
N ALA A 422 -4.38 -9.95 21.77
CA ALA A 422 -3.84 -11.06 21.00
C ALA A 422 -3.55 -12.27 21.91
N PRO A 423 -3.62 -13.51 21.39
CA PRO A 423 -3.19 -14.67 22.16
C PRO A 423 -1.70 -14.55 22.57
N PRO A 424 -1.29 -15.13 23.71
CA PRO A 424 0.10 -15.14 24.11
C PRO A 424 1.00 -15.79 23.04
N ARG A 425 2.21 -15.25 22.85
CA ARG A 425 3.19 -15.76 21.88
C ARG A 425 2.62 -15.91 20.46
N SER A 426 1.72 -15.02 20.08
CA SER A 426 1.05 -15.06 18.78
C SER A 426 1.84 -14.41 17.65
N TYR A 427 2.52 -13.31 17.92
CA TYR A 427 3.32 -12.58 16.94
C TYR A 427 4.64 -12.09 17.52
N PHE A 428 5.61 -11.88 16.63
CA PHE A 428 6.94 -11.43 17.00
C PHE A 428 6.92 -9.92 17.31
N GLU A 429 7.57 -9.51 18.41
CA GLU A 429 7.92 -8.11 18.65
C GLU A 429 9.24 -7.78 17.95
N GLU A 430 10.20 -8.70 18.04
CA GLU A 430 11.50 -8.60 17.42
C GLU A 430 11.98 -10.01 17.07
N MET A 431 12.55 -10.18 15.88
CA MET A 431 13.23 -11.41 15.51
C MET A 431 14.44 -11.08 14.65
N THR A 432 15.61 -11.56 15.05
CA THR A 432 16.86 -11.37 14.32
C THR A 432 17.39 -12.72 13.87
N LEU A 433 17.67 -12.83 12.57
CA LEU A 433 18.26 -14.01 11.96
C LEU A 433 19.61 -13.66 11.34
N GLU A 434 20.60 -14.52 11.57
CA GLU A 434 21.82 -14.56 10.77
C GLU A 434 21.64 -15.58 9.66
N LEU A 435 21.86 -15.15 8.41
CA LEU A 435 21.72 -15.95 7.21
C LEU A 435 23.13 -16.20 6.65
N THR A 436 23.59 -17.44 6.69
CA THR A 436 24.89 -17.83 6.11
C THR A 436 24.67 -18.64 4.84
N ALA A 437 25.02 -18.05 3.70
CA ALA A 437 24.97 -18.69 2.39
C ALA A 437 26.30 -19.39 2.09
N ARG A 438 26.22 -20.64 1.64
CA ARG A 438 27.36 -21.47 1.27
C ARG A 438 27.18 -22.09 -0.11
N ARG A 439 28.29 -22.30 -0.80
CA ARG A 439 28.34 -23.14 -2.00
C ARG A 439 28.36 -24.61 -1.58
N LYS A 440 27.45 -25.42 -2.14
CA LYS A 440 27.51 -26.89 -2.10
C LYS A 440 28.44 -27.38 -3.20
#